data_AF-X1A3I9-F1
#
_entry.id   AF-X1A3I9-F1
#
_cell.length_a   1.000
_cell.length_b   1.000
_cell.length_c   1.000
_cell.angle_alpha   90.00
_cell.angle_beta   90.00
_cell.angle_gamma   90.00
#
_symmetry.space_group_name_H-M   'P 1'
#
loop_
_entity.id
_entity.type
_entity.pdbx_description
1 polymer ?
#
loop_
_entity_poly.entity_id
_entity_poly.type
_entity_poly.pdbx_seq_one_letter_code
_entity_poly.pdbx_strand_id
1 'polypeptide(L)'
;APKTDAVTLRTFNRNFLGRSGTKSAQAYLVSPETAAVSAIHGKITDPRSFGKLPEITMPAKFMVNDNMIIPPKEGAEATEIIRGPNIKPLPEFNPLPDKLEGEVLLKVEDDITTDHIMPAGAKILPLRSNIPEISKFVFNLVDPTFPDRSLEKGGGFIVGGDNYGQGSSREHAAIAPKYLGLKAVIVKSFARIHLANLVNFGIVPLTFANKEDYATIEQGDKFEIDLTTLESGSVPLKNITKGTEIKLVHSLSETEIAVLKAGGKLPFIKQKHSN
;
A
#
# COMPACT_ATOMS: atom_id res chain seq x y z
N ALA A 1 8.27 0.45 24.62
CA ALA A 1 8.88 0.53 23.27
C ALA A 1 10.32 0.01 23.36
N PRO A 2 10.92 -0.60 22.32
CA PRO A 2 12.34 -0.95 22.35
C PRO A 2 13.18 0.33 22.52
N LYS A 3 14.35 0.18 23.13
CA LYS A 3 15.31 1.26 23.38
C LYS A 3 15.83 1.79 22.03
N THR A 4 16.13 3.09 21.96
CA THR A 4 16.83 3.72 20.83
C THR A 4 18.19 3.04 20.63
N ASP A 5 18.61 2.88 19.37
CA ASP A 5 19.86 2.22 18.97
C ASP A 5 20.07 0.83 19.59
N ALA A 6 19.00 0.06 19.78
CA ALA A 6 19.07 -1.26 20.42
C ALA A 6 18.53 -2.39 19.55
N VAL A 7 19.00 -3.60 19.86
CA VAL A 7 18.51 -4.86 19.32
C VAL A 7 17.18 -5.22 19.99
N THR A 8 16.20 -5.65 19.19
CA THR A 8 14.95 -6.21 19.69
C THR A 8 14.63 -7.52 18.97
N LEU A 9 14.22 -8.53 19.74
CA LEU A 9 13.73 -9.80 19.21
C LEU A 9 12.21 -9.78 19.14
N ARG A 10 11.63 -10.31 18.05
CA ARG A 10 10.19 -10.34 17.80
C ARG A 10 9.76 -11.72 17.32
N THR A 11 8.66 -12.20 17.88
CA THR A 11 7.96 -13.44 17.46
C THR A 11 6.86 -13.14 16.44
N PHE A 12 7.02 -12.04 15.71
CA PHE A 12 6.13 -11.62 14.62
C PHE A 12 6.72 -12.09 13.29
N ASN A 13 6.09 -11.72 12.18
CA ASN A 13 6.47 -12.15 10.84
C ASN A 13 7.13 -11.07 9.98
N ARG A 14 7.36 -9.85 10.52
CA ARG A 14 7.89 -8.70 9.75
C ARG A 14 8.74 -7.77 10.62
N ASN A 15 9.84 -7.27 10.07
CA ASN A 15 10.81 -6.40 10.74
C ASN A 15 11.25 -5.18 9.90
N PHE A 16 10.36 -4.64 9.05
CA PHE A 16 10.65 -3.43 8.25
C PHE A 16 11.08 -2.22 9.12
N LEU A 17 11.89 -1.34 8.54
CA LEU A 17 12.40 -0.13 9.19
C LEU A 17 11.26 0.72 9.78
N GLY A 18 11.39 1.10 11.05
CA GLY A 18 10.40 1.93 11.75
C GLY A 18 9.06 1.23 12.05
N ARG A 19 8.90 -0.06 11.72
CA ARG A 19 7.65 -0.81 11.99
C ARG A 19 7.46 -1.13 13.46
N SER A 20 8.54 -1.41 14.18
CA SER A 20 8.52 -1.91 15.56
C SER A 20 9.44 -1.08 16.46
N GLY A 21 8.92 0.02 17.01
CA GLY A 21 9.68 0.90 17.90
C GLY A 21 10.21 2.16 17.20
N THR A 22 11.42 2.59 17.55
CA THR A 22 12.07 3.75 16.94
C THR A 22 12.72 3.38 15.59
N LYS A 23 13.02 4.38 14.74
CA LYS A 23 13.68 4.16 13.44
C LYS A 23 15.07 3.52 13.57
N SER A 24 15.76 3.76 14.68
CA SER A 24 17.09 3.21 14.98
C SER A 24 17.08 1.76 15.47
N ALA A 25 15.91 1.20 15.80
CA ALA A 25 15.84 -0.11 16.43
C ALA A 25 16.16 -1.23 15.41
N GLN A 26 17.03 -2.16 15.81
CA GLN A 26 17.39 -3.33 15.00
C GLN A 26 16.48 -4.50 15.37
N ALA A 27 15.43 -4.74 14.59
CA ALA A 27 14.44 -5.78 14.86
C ALA A 27 14.78 -7.09 14.15
N TYR A 28 14.89 -8.18 14.93
CA TYR A 28 15.13 -9.53 14.42
C TYR A 28 13.93 -10.43 14.68
N LEU A 29 13.57 -11.23 13.68
CA LEU A 29 12.52 -12.22 13.78
C LEU A 29 13.08 -13.53 14.34
N VAL A 30 12.46 -14.05 15.40
CA VAL A 30 12.91 -15.28 16.08
C VAL A 30 11.71 -16.13 16.49
N SER A 31 11.97 -17.40 16.81
CA SER A 31 10.95 -18.27 17.40
C SER A 31 10.56 -17.83 18.83
N PRO A 32 9.37 -18.21 19.33
CA PRO A 32 8.96 -17.95 20.71
C PRO A 32 9.97 -18.43 21.75
N GLU A 33 10.56 -19.61 21.55
CA GLU A 33 11.55 -20.21 22.45
C GLU A 33 12.82 -19.37 22.51
N THR A 34 13.33 -18.95 21.34
CA THR A 34 14.51 -18.09 21.25
C THR A 34 14.27 -16.75 21.93
N ALA A 35 13.08 -16.16 21.72
CA ALA A 35 12.71 -14.90 22.38
C ALA A 35 12.66 -15.06 23.91
N ALA A 36 12.04 -16.13 24.41
CA ALA A 36 11.91 -16.40 25.84
C ALA A 36 13.28 -16.60 26.51
N VAL A 37 14.13 -17.46 25.95
CA VAL A 37 15.46 -17.73 26.50
C VAL A 37 16.38 -16.51 26.43
N SER A 38 16.33 -15.77 25.32
CA SER A 38 17.11 -14.54 25.16
C SER A 38 16.66 -13.43 26.11
N ALA A 39 15.37 -13.35 26.43
CA ALA A 39 14.84 -12.39 27.41
C ALA A 39 15.36 -12.67 28.83
N ILE A 40 15.53 -13.94 29.19
CA ILE A 40 16.14 -14.35 30.47
C ILE A 40 17.63 -13.97 30.51
N HIS A 41 18.35 -14.16 29.41
CA HIS A 41 19.81 -13.97 29.35
C HIS A 41 20.26 -12.54 29.04
N GLY A 42 19.35 -11.67 28.58
CA GLY A 42 19.69 -10.31 28.13
C GLY A 42 20.52 -10.25 26.84
N LYS A 43 20.71 -11.39 26.16
CA LYS A 43 21.43 -11.51 24.88
C LYS A 43 20.80 -12.59 24.01
N ILE A 44 21.01 -12.50 22.69
CA ILE A 44 20.55 -13.53 21.75
C ILE A 44 21.17 -14.87 22.18
N THR A 45 20.32 -15.84 22.49
CA THR A 45 20.72 -17.12 23.09
C THR A 45 20.01 -18.28 22.38
N ASP A 46 20.76 -19.34 22.10
CA ASP A 46 20.24 -20.57 21.52
C ASP A 46 19.27 -21.26 22.50
N PRO A 47 17.98 -21.44 22.16
CA PRO A 47 17.02 -22.05 23.08
C PRO A 47 17.36 -23.49 23.45
N ARG A 48 18.18 -24.20 22.66
CA ARG A 48 18.62 -25.58 22.95
C ARG A 48 19.52 -25.68 24.18
N SER A 49 20.11 -24.56 24.62
CA SER A 49 20.90 -24.51 25.86
C SER A 49 20.06 -24.73 27.13
N PHE A 50 18.72 -24.66 27.04
CA PHE A 50 17.80 -24.83 28.17
C PHE A 50 17.33 -26.28 28.40
N GLY A 51 17.85 -27.23 27.63
CA GLY A 51 17.52 -28.64 27.75
C GLY A 51 16.35 -29.08 26.86
N LYS A 52 15.68 -30.17 27.26
CA LYS A 52 14.59 -30.79 26.48
C LYS A 52 13.36 -29.87 26.48
N LEU A 53 12.71 -29.73 25.33
CA LEU A 53 11.41 -29.05 25.23
C LEU A 53 10.37 -29.75 26.15
N PRO A 54 9.47 -28.98 26.79
CA PRO A 54 8.40 -29.56 27.58
C PRO A 54 7.47 -30.38 26.68
N GLU A 55 6.99 -31.51 27.18
CA GLU A 55 5.96 -32.30 26.50
C GLU A 55 4.61 -31.61 26.65
N ILE A 56 4.04 -31.15 25.54
CA ILE A 56 2.75 -30.45 25.51
C ILE A 56 1.67 -31.46 25.14
N THR A 57 0.75 -31.73 26.07
CA THR A 57 -0.45 -32.54 25.83
C THR A 57 -1.62 -31.64 25.47
N MET A 58 -2.29 -31.92 24.34
CA MET A 58 -3.51 -31.20 23.98
C MET A 58 -4.64 -31.60 24.93
N PRO A 59 -5.44 -30.63 25.42
CA PRO A 59 -6.58 -30.95 26.26
C PRO A 59 -7.65 -31.69 25.47
N ALA A 60 -8.41 -32.57 26.12
CA ALA A 60 -9.54 -33.27 25.49
C ALA A 60 -10.66 -32.32 25.02
N LYS A 61 -10.75 -31.14 25.65
CA LYS A 61 -11.69 -30.06 25.29
C LYS A 61 -11.03 -28.70 25.52
N PHE A 62 -11.25 -27.77 24.61
CA PHE A 62 -10.87 -26.36 24.80
C PHE A 62 -11.99 -25.62 25.53
N MET A 63 -11.63 -24.73 26.45
CA MET A 63 -12.58 -23.79 27.03
C MET A 63 -12.95 -22.76 25.96
N VAL A 64 -14.21 -22.73 25.55
CA VAL A 64 -14.75 -21.72 24.65
C VAL A 64 -15.35 -20.61 25.48
N ASN A 65 -14.93 -19.37 25.22
CA ASN A 65 -15.50 -18.18 25.86
C ASN A 65 -15.87 -17.15 24.79
N ASP A 66 -17.16 -17.11 24.47
CA ASP A 66 -17.73 -16.25 23.44
C ASP A 66 -18.38 -15.00 24.02
N ASN A 67 -18.10 -14.65 25.28
CA ASN A 67 -18.72 -13.52 25.97
C ASN A 67 -18.45 -12.14 25.31
N MET A 68 -17.42 -12.04 24.46
CA MET A 68 -17.08 -10.85 23.68
C MET A 68 -17.66 -10.87 22.26
N ILE A 69 -18.38 -11.93 21.88
CA ILE A 69 -19.03 -12.03 20.58
C ILE A 69 -20.44 -11.44 20.68
N ILE A 70 -20.66 -10.35 19.94
CA ILE A 70 -21.98 -9.71 19.83
C ILE A 70 -22.61 -10.23 18.53
N PRO A 71 -23.69 -11.03 18.58
CA PRO A 71 -24.36 -11.49 17.36
C PRO A 71 -25.08 -10.33 16.66
N PRO A 72 -25.28 -10.41 15.33
CA PRO A 72 -26.10 -9.43 14.63
C PRO A 72 -27.51 -9.44 15.22
N LYS A 73 -28.08 -8.24 15.42
CA LYS A 73 -29.45 -8.08 15.89
C LYS A 73 -30.43 -8.49 14.78
N GLU A 74 -31.55 -9.10 15.15
CA GLU A 74 -32.66 -9.32 14.23
C GLU A 74 -33.20 -7.96 13.72
N GLY A 75 -33.41 -7.84 12.40
CA GLY A 75 -33.82 -6.58 11.76
C GLY A 75 -32.71 -5.53 11.66
N ALA A 76 -31.44 -5.93 11.69
CA ALA A 76 -30.29 -5.01 11.65
C ALA A 76 -30.29 -4.07 10.43
N GLU A 77 -30.93 -4.44 9.33
CA GLU A 77 -31.07 -3.60 8.13
C GLU A 77 -31.72 -2.23 8.39
N ALA A 78 -32.58 -2.11 9.42
CA ALA A 78 -33.22 -0.86 9.78
C ALA A 78 -32.39 0.03 10.73
N THR A 79 -31.17 -0.41 11.09
CA THR A 79 -30.34 0.30 12.08
C THR A 79 -29.71 1.56 11.47
N GLU A 80 -29.91 2.70 12.12
CA GLU A 80 -29.24 3.94 11.75
C GLU A 80 -27.72 3.84 11.98
N ILE A 81 -26.93 4.13 10.94
CA ILE A 81 -25.46 4.15 11.03
C ILE A 81 -25.01 5.55 11.43
N ILE A 82 -24.62 5.71 12.70
CA ILE A 82 -24.06 6.96 13.22
C ILE A 82 -22.59 7.08 12.83
N ARG A 83 -22.20 8.21 12.24
CA ARG A 83 -20.82 8.50 11.83
C ARG A 83 -20.26 9.67 12.61
N GLY A 84 -19.13 9.45 13.30
CA GLY A 84 -18.41 10.51 13.99
C GLY A 84 -17.71 11.48 13.02
N PRO A 85 -17.19 12.62 13.51
CA PRO A 85 -16.63 13.68 12.67
C PRO A 85 -15.41 13.25 11.83
N ASN A 86 -14.72 12.20 12.27
CA ASN A 86 -13.55 11.61 11.61
C ASN A 86 -13.90 10.50 10.60
N ILE A 87 -15.19 10.22 10.37
CA ILE A 87 -15.63 9.34 9.29
C ILE A 87 -16.08 10.24 8.15
N LYS A 88 -15.30 10.29 7.08
CA LYS A 88 -15.60 11.10 5.88
C LYS A 88 -16.12 10.19 4.75
N PRO A 89 -17.00 10.70 3.88
CA PRO A 89 -17.37 9.97 2.67
C PRO A 89 -16.12 9.73 1.82
N LEU A 90 -16.16 8.66 1.03
CA LEU A 90 -15.13 8.43 0.02
C LEU A 90 -15.21 9.51 -1.06
N PRO A 91 -14.08 9.96 -1.61
CA PRO A 91 -14.08 10.86 -2.75
C PRO A 91 -14.71 10.16 -3.97
N GLU A 92 -15.31 10.93 -4.86
CA GLU A 92 -15.77 10.41 -6.14
C GLU A 92 -14.59 10.22 -7.08
N PHE A 93 -14.59 9.10 -7.80
CA PHE A 93 -13.55 8.79 -8.77
C PHE A 93 -14.16 8.80 -10.17
N ASN A 94 -13.71 9.75 -10.98
CA ASN A 94 -14.16 9.90 -12.36
C ASN A 94 -13.66 8.75 -13.23
N PRO A 95 -14.37 8.43 -14.32
CA PRO A 95 -13.89 7.53 -15.36
C PRO A 95 -12.50 7.89 -15.85
N LEU A 96 -11.76 6.88 -16.27
CA LEU A 96 -10.41 7.07 -16.80
C LEU A 96 -10.49 7.82 -18.14
N PRO A 97 -9.73 8.91 -18.33
CA PRO A 97 -9.66 9.58 -19.62
C PRO A 97 -8.86 8.75 -20.63
N ASP A 98 -8.98 9.07 -21.91
CA ASP A 98 -8.18 8.45 -22.98
C ASP A 98 -6.69 8.76 -22.88
N LYS A 99 -6.33 9.84 -22.17
CA LYS A 99 -4.95 10.33 -22.05
C LYS A 99 -4.65 10.77 -20.62
N LEU A 100 -3.47 10.40 -20.12
CA LEU A 100 -2.94 10.94 -18.86
C LEU A 100 -1.76 11.87 -19.14
N GLU A 101 -1.79 13.05 -18.53
CA GLU A 101 -0.72 14.03 -18.60
C GLU A 101 -0.34 14.52 -17.20
N GLY A 102 0.92 14.87 -16.97
CA GLY A 102 1.37 15.35 -15.67
C GLY A 102 2.87 15.19 -15.46
N GLU A 103 3.32 15.49 -14.24
CA GLU A 103 4.72 15.37 -13.84
C GLU A 103 4.98 14.08 -13.06
N VAL A 104 6.20 13.55 -13.14
CA VAL A 104 6.71 12.55 -12.19
C VAL A 104 6.87 13.23 -10.83
N LEU A 105 5.94 12.96 -9.92
CA LEU A 105 5.90 13.57 -8.60
C LEU A 105 6.92 12.95 -7.64
N LEU A 106 7.24 11.67 -7.84
CA LEU A 106 8.20 10.93 -7.03
C LEU A 106 8.85 9.82 -7.86
N LYS A 107 10.18 9.74 -7.79
CA LYS A 107 10.98 8.61 -8.29
C LYS A 107 11.52 7.85 -7.08
N VAL A 108 11.28 6.54 -7.02
CA VAL A 108 11.67 5.69 -5.89
C VAL A 108 12.46 4.47 -6.33
N GLU A 109 13.28 3.94 -5.44
CA GLU A 109 14.09 2.75 -5.65
C GLU A 109 13.27 1.44 -5.61
N ASP A 110 13.97 0.31 -5.58
CA ASP A 110 13.37 -1.01 -5.44
C ASP A 110 12.77 -1.21 -4.03
N ASP A 111 11.92 -2.23 -3.87
CA ASP A 111 11.45 -2.72 -2.57
C ASP A 111 10.63 -1.74 -1.72
N ILE A 112 10.02 -0.74 -2.34
CA ILE A 112 9.10 0.18 -1.67
C ILE A 112 7.92 -0.57 -1.05
N THR A 113 7.82 -0.53 0.27
CA THR A 113 6.78 -1.21 1.03
C THR A 113 5.51 -0.36 1.16
N THR A 114 4.38 -0.97 1.48
CA THR A 114 3.17 -0.19 1.83
C THR A 114 3.32 0.64 3.10
N ASP A 115 4.32 0.38 3.96
CA ASP A 115 4.65 1.28 5.09
C ASP A 115 5.44 2.51 4.61
N HIS A 116 6.24 2.40 3.53
CA HIS A 116 6.87 3.56 2.88
C HIS A 116 5.82 4.45 2.20
N ILE A 117 4.85 3.85 1.51
CA ILE A 117 3.77 4.58 0.82
C ILE A 117 2.79 5.19 1.83
N MET A 118 2.30 4.39 2.79
CA MET A 118 1.33 4.81 3.79
C MET A 118 1.70 4.26 5.17
N PRO A 119 2.47 5.02 5.97
CA PRO A 119 2.93 4.56 7.26
C PRO A 119 1.77 4.23 8.20
N ALA A 120 2.00 3.28 9.10
CA ALA A 120 1.11 3.03 10.23
C ALA A 120 1.60 3.78 11.48
N GLY A 121 0.87 3.64 12.59
CA GLY A 121 1.27 4.15 13.89
C GLY A 121 0.11 4.82 14.62
N ALA A 122 0.31 5.11 15.90
CA ALA A 122 -0.73 5.65 16.78
C ALA A 122 -1.34 6.97 16.28
N LYS A 123 -0.57 7.77 15.52
CA LYS A 123 -1.04 9.03 14.93
C LYS A 123 -1.86 8.85 13.65
N ILE A 124 -1.65 7.77 12.91
CA ILE A 124 -2.20 7.58 11.56
C ILE A 124 -3.37 6.58 11.56
N LEU A 125 -3.28 5.51 12.37
CA LEU A 125 -4.32 4.49 12.46
C LEU A 125 -5.72 5.04 12.79
N PRO A 126 -5.87 6.05 13.67
CA PRO A 126 -7.18 6.65 13.91
C PRO A 126 -7.80 7.33 12.68
N LEU A 127 -7.02 7.69 11.67
CA LEU A 127 -7.46 8.44 10.48
C LEU A 127 -7.93 7.55 9.32
N ARG A 128 -8.01 6.23 9.48
CA ARG A 128 -8.32 5.30 8.39
C ARG A 128 -9.67 5.52 7.69
N SER A 129 -10.61 6.17 8.36
CA SER A 129 -11.91 6.54 7.79
C SER A 129 -11.97 8.01 7.33
N ASN A 130 -10.84 8.72 7.35
CA ASN A 130 -10.70 10.10 6.96
C ASN A 130 -9.62 10.23 5.88
N ILE A 131 -9.99 9.93 4.63
CA ILE A 131 -9.05 9.94 3.50
C ILE A 131 -8.35 11.29 3.33
N PRO A 132 -9.01 12.46 3.45
CA PRO A 132 -8.34 13.75 3.40
C PRO A 132 -7.20 13.89 4.43
N GLU A 133 -7.46 13.52 5.69
CA GLU A 133 -6.46 13.68 6.76
C GLU A 133 -5.35 12.64 6.69
N ILE A 134 -5.66 11.38 6.39
CA ILE A 134 -4.62 10.34 6.28
C ILE A 134 -3.70 10.57 5.07
N SER A 135 -4.19 11.23 4.02
CA SER A 135 -3.41 11.51 2.81
C SER A 135 -2.22 12.43 3.05
N LYS A 136 -2.25 13.26 4.10
CA LYS A 136 -1.13 14.11 4.53
C LYS A 136 0.11 13.31 4.99
N PHE A 137 -0.01 11.98 5.10
CA PHE A 137 1.07 11.08 5.50
C PHE A 137 1.62 10.22 4.35
N VAL A 138 1.06 10.35 3.14
CA VAL A 138 1.51 9.59 1.96
C VAL A 138 2.98 9.91 1.68
N PHE A 139 3.81 8.87 1.60
CA PHE A 139 5.26 8.95 1.40
C PHE A 139 6.07 9.72 2.45
N ASN A 140 5.52 10.04 3.64
CA ASN A 140 6.28 10.80 4.66
C ASN A 140 7.56 10.14 5.16
N LEU A 141 7.73 8.82 4.97
CA LEU A 141 8.98 8.12 5.29
C LEU A 141 10.03 8.20 4.18
N VAL A 142 9.62 8.55 2.95
CA VAL A 142 10.45 8.64 1.75
C VAL A 142 10.72 10.10 1.40
N ASP A 143 9.67 10.88 1.21
CA ASP A 143 9.71 12.31 0.91
C ASP A 143 8.52 13.01 1.61
N PRO A 144 8.75 13.73 2.73
CA PRO A 144 7.69 14.37 3.49
C PRO A 144 7.01 15.54 2.75
N THR A 145 7.58 16.01 1.64
CA THR A 145 7.00 17.10 0.83
C THR A 145 6.07 16.58 -0.27
N PHE A 146 5.96 15.25 -0.45
CA PHE A 146 5.15 14.64 -1.49
C PHE A 146 3.66 15.06 -1.44
N PRO A 147 2.97 15.05 -0.28
CA PRO A 147 1.54 15.39 -0.26
C PRO A 147 1.26 16.81 -0.79
N ASP A 148 2.06 17.78 -0.34
CA ASP A 148 1.91 19.18 -0.75
C ASP A 148 2.24 19.35 -2.24
N ARG A 149 3.35 18.76 -2.70
CA ARG A 149 3.74 18.73 -4.11
C ARG A 149 2.64 18.16 -5.00
N SER A 150 2.03 17.05 -4.57
CA SER A 150 0.97 16.38 -5.34
C SER A 150 -0.26 17.27 -5.49
N LEU A 151 -0.66 17.95 -4.42
CA LEU A 151 -1.79 18.89 -4.46
C LEU A 151 -1.50 20.12 -5.32
N GLU A 152 -0.33 20.73 -5.17
CA GLU A 152 0.11 21.90 -5.96
C GLU A 152 0.14 21.62 -7.46
N LYS A 153 0.55 20.40 -7.83
CA LYS A 153 0.66 19.96 -9.24
C LYS A 153 -0.65 19.41 -9.81
N GLY A 154 -1.71 19.27 -9.00
CA GLY A 154 -2.96 18.65 -9.44
C GLY A 154 -2.80 17.16 -9.76
N GLY A 155 -1.91 16.47 -9.05
CA GLY A 155 -1.59 15.07 -9.26
C GLY A 155 -0.54 14.81 -10.34
N GLY A 156 -0.27 13.53 -10.60
CA GLY A 156 0.81 13.13 -11.51
C GLY A 156 1.15 11.65 -11.42
N PHE A 157 2.43 11.33 -11.56
CA PHE A 157 2.94 9.97 -11.70
C PHE A 157 3.94 9.61 -10.61
N ILE A 158 4.01 8.32 -10.29
CA ILE A 158 5.11 7.75 -9.52
C ILE A 158 5.90 6.83 -10.45
N VAL A 159 7.22 6.94 -10.39
CA VAL A 159 8.13 6.02 -11.05
C VAL A 159 8.91 5.23 -10.01
N GLY A 160 9.01 3.92 -10.16
CA GLY A 160 9.65 3.09 -9.14
C GLY A 160 10.42 1.88 -9.66
N GLY A 161 11.18 1.27 -8.75
CA GLY A 161 11.97 0.09 -9.00
C GLY A 161 11.18 -1.23 -9.04
N ASP A 162 11.85 -2.31 -8.68
CA ASP A 162 11.26 -3.65 -8.54
C ASP A 162 10.47 -3.82 -7.23
N ASN A 163 9.50 -4.73 -7.23
CA ASN A 163 8.72 -5.14 -6.05
C ASN A 163 7.98 -3.99 -5.34
N TYR A 164 7.49 -3.01 -6.11
CA TYR A 164 6.78 -1.85 -5.57
C TYR A 164 5.45 -2.23 -4.90
N GLY A 165 5.24 -1.69 -3.69
CA GLY A 165 4.04 -1.90 -2.89
C GLY A 165 4.07 -3.18 -2.05
N GLN A 166 5.24 -3.71 -1.71
CA GLN A 166 5.33 -4.94 -0.94
C GLN A 166 4.83 -4.81 0.50
N GLY A 167 4.49 -5.94 1.13
CA GLY A 167 4.16 -5.98 2.56
C GLY A 167 2.67 -6.06 2.86
N SER A 168 2.10 -5.05 3.53
CA SER A 168 0.72 -5.10 4.07
C SER A 168 -0.33 -4.84 3.00
N SER A 169 -1.48 -5.49 3.08
CA SER A 169 -2.61 -5.37 2.15
C SER A 169 -3.41 -4.06 2.23
N ARG A 170 -2.94 -3.08 3.01
CA ARG A 170 -3.65 -1.80 3.23
C ARG A 170 -4.02 -1.12 1.92
N GLU A 171 -5.33 -0.97 1.71
CA GLU A 171 -5.90 -0.22 0.59
C GLU A 171 -5.60 1.28 0.67
N HIS A 172 -5.33 1.82 1.87
CA HIS A 172 -4.86 3.20 2.10
C HIS A 172 -3.60 3.56 1.33
N ALA A 173 -2.75 2.58 1.03
CA ALA A 173 -1.58 2.80 0.17
C ALA A 173 -1.94 3.08 -1.30
N ALA A 174 -3.21 2.93 -1.70
CA ALA A 174 -3.71 3.29 -3.02
C ALA A 174 -4.76 4.42 -2.97
N ILE A 175 -5.76 4.33 -2.09
CA ILE A 175 -6.81 5.36 -2.03
C ILE A 175 -6.31 6.73 -1.58
N ALA A 176 -5.33 6.80 -0.67
CA ALA A 176 -4.79 8.07 -0.22
C ALA A 176 -3.91 8.75 -1.29
N PRO A 177 -3.00 8.04 -1.99
CA PRO A 177 -2.38 8.61 -3.19
C PRO A 177 -3.38 9.02 -4.28
N LYS A 178 -4.45 8.23 -4.49
CA LYS A 178 -5.51 8.61 -5.45
C LYS A 178 -6.17 9.92 -5.06
N TYR A 179 -6.45 10.13 -3.76
CA TYR A 179 -7.00 11.39 -3.25
C TYR A 179 -6.07 12.59 -3.52
N LEU A 180 -4.76 12.38 -3.49
CA LEU A 180 -3.76 13.40 -3.85
C LEU A 180 -3.60 13.61 -5.37
N GLY A 181 -4.40 12.94 -6.20
CA GLY A 181 -4.38 13.09 -7.65
C GLY A 181 -3.42 12.14 -8.38
N LEU A 182 -2.90 11.10 -7.72
CA LEU A 182 -2.06 10.10 -8.41
C LEU A 182 -2.83 9.46 -9.58
N LYS A 183 -2.23 9.51 -10.77
CA LYS A 183 -2.85 9.06 -12.03
C LYS A 183 -2.40 7.66 -12.40
N ALA A 184 -1.08 7.43 -12.40
CA ALA A 184 -0.49 6.13 -12.69
C ALA A 184 0.78 5.89 -11.86
N VAL A 185 1.09 4.61 -11.68
CA VAL A 185 2.35 4.13 -11.09
C VAL A 185 3.06 3.32 -12.16
N ILE A 186 4.31 3.67 -12.45
CA ILE A 186 5.12 3.09 -13.54
C ILE A 186 6.38 2.50 -12.93
N VAL A 187 6.50 1.18 -12.91
CA VAL A 187 7.55 0.49 -12.13
C VAL A 187 8.22 -0.63 -12.89
N LYS A 188 9.33 -1.17 -12.38
CA LYS A 188 9.91 -2.39 -12.96
C LYS A 188 9.06 -3.62 -12.65
N SER A 189 8.49 -3.70 -11.44
CA SER A 189 7.53 -4.76 -11.05
C SER A 189 6.71 -4.38 -9.82
N PHE A 190 5.55 -5.01 -9.66
CA PHE A 190 4.63 -4.78 -8.54
C PHE A 190 4.57 -5.97 -7.58
N ALA A 191 4.30 -5.70 -6.30
CA ALA A 191 3.75 -6.68 -5.40
C ALA A 191 2.26 -6.93 -5.69
N ARG A 192 1.87 -8.21 -5.79
CA ARG A 192 0.54 -8.66 -6.27
C ARG A 192 -0.66 -7.95 -5.64
N ILE A 193 -0.69 -7.84 -4.30
CA ILE A 193 -1.86 -7.25 -3.60
C ILE A 193 -1.96 -5.75 -3.87
N HIS A 194 -0.82 -5.06 -3.96
CA HIS A 194 -0.84 -3.62 -4.16
C HIS A 194 -1.31 -3.25 -5.57
N LEU A 195 -0.92 -4.02 -6.59
CA LEU A 195 -1.44 -3.87 -7.95
C LEU A 195 -2.98 -3.88 -7.98
N ALA A 196 -3.61 -4.86 -7.31
CA ALA A 196 -5.06 -4.95 -7.23
C ALA A 196 -5.69 -3.73 -6.53
N ASN A 197 -5.04 -3.21 -5.49
CA ASN A 197 -5.51 -2.00 -4.81
C ASN A 197 -5.44 -0.75 -5.71
N LEU A 198 -4.40 -0.61 -6.54
CA LEU A 198 -4.31 0.49 -7.51
C LEU A 198 -5.48 0.46 -8.49
N VAL A 199 -5.78 -0.73 -9.05
CA VAL A 199 -6.93 -0.96 -9.93
C VAL A 199 -8.25 -0.60 -9.24
N ASN A 200 -8.43 -1.03 -7.98
CA ASN A 200 -9.65 -0.78 -7.23
C ASN A 200 -9.99 0.71 -7.06
N PHE A 201 -9.00 1.60 -7.07
CA PHE A 201 -9.19 3.05 -6.95
C PHE A 201 -8.88 3.82 -8.24
N GLY A 202 -8.77 3.13 -9.39
CA GLY A 202 -8.58 3.79 -10.67
C GLY A 202 -7.22 4.49 -10.82
N ILE A 203 -6.17 3.97 -10.17
CA ILE A 203 -4.78 4.34 -10.47
C ILE A 203 -4.25 3.33 -11.47
N VAL A 204 -3.72 3.78 -12.61
CA VAL A 204 -3.25 2.89 -13.67
C VAL A 204 -1.91 2.27 -13.28
N PRO A 205 -1.79 0.94 -13.11
CA PRO A 205 -0.52 0.28 -12.84
C PRO A 205 0.13 -0.13 -14.17
N LEU A 206 1.32 0.39 -14.44
CA LEU A 206 2.10 0.10 -15.65
C LEU A 206 3.50 -0.39 -15.27
N THR A 207 4.05 -1.27 -16.10
CA THR A 207 5.43 -1.72 -15.97
C THR A 207 6.23 -1.38 -17.21
N PHE A 208 7.52 -1.12 -17.05
CA PHE A 208 8.42 -0.93 -18.20
C PHE A 208 8.53 -2.21 -19.04
N ALA A 209 8.40 -2.11 -20.37
CA ALA A 209 8.73 -3.22 -21.26
C ALA A 209 10.24 -3.52 -21.21
N ASN A 210 11.06 -2.46 -21.13
CA ASN A 210 12.49 -2.52 -20.88
C ASN A 210 12.82 -1.86 -19.53
N LYS A 211 13.26 -2.66 -18.54
CA LYS A 211 13.54 -2.15 -17.19
C LYS A 211 14.63 -1.09 -17.13
N GLU A 212 15.52 -1.02 -18.12
CA GLU A 212 16.58 0.00 -18.19
C GLU A 212 16.03 1.41 -18.43
N ASP A 213 14.82 1.54 -19.00
CA ASP A 213 14.18 2.83 -19.25
C ASP A 213 13.93 3.60 -17.94
N TYR A 214 13.79 2.88 -16.80
CA TYR A 214 13.71 3.47 -15.46
C TYR A 214 14.87 4.44 -15.17
N ALA A 215 16.09 4.11 -15.59
CA ALA A 215 17.27 4.93 -15.34
C ALA A 215 17.24 6.26 -16.12
N THR A 216 16.47 6.33 -17.20
CA THR A 216 16.40 7.51 -18.08
C THR A 216 15.41 8.57 -17.59
N ILE A 217 14.53 8.24 -16.64
CA ILE A 217 13.46 9.11 -16.14
C ILE A 217 13.93 9.85 -14.90
N GLU A 218 13.61 11.13 -14.77
CA GLU A 218 13.87 11.91 -13.55
C GLU A 218 12.59 12.43 -12.92
N GLN A 219 12.64 12.70 -11.61
CA GLN A 219 11.55 13.37 -10.93
C GLN A 219 11.34 14.78 -11.54
N GLY A 220 10.08 15.15 -11.80
CA GLY A 220 9.71 16.38 -12.51
C GLY A 220 9.62 16.24 -14.04
N ASP A 221 10.01 15.10 -14.63
CA ASP A 221 9.76 14.83 -16.05
C ASP A 221 8.25 14.89 -16.34
N LYS A 222 7.88 15.47 -17.48
CA LYS A 222 6.49 15.59 -17.93
C LYS A 222 6.15 14.44 -18.83
N PHE A 223 5.13 13.69 -18.46
CA PHE A 223 4.66 12.54 -19.21
C PHE A 223 3.31 12.80 -19.86
N GLU A 224 3.15 12.12 -20.98
CA GLU A 224 1.93 11.93 -21.70
C GLU A 224 1.78 10.42 -21.96
N ILE A 225 0.66 9.83 -21.56
CA ILE A 225 0.39 8.39 -21.69
C ILE A 225 -0.94 8.23 -22.42
N ASP A 226 -0.92 7.51 -23.54
CA ASP A 226 -2.11 7.19 -24.33
C ASP A 226 -2.74 5.89 -23.82
N LEU A 227 -3.93 6.00 -23.24
CA LEU A 227 -4.68 4.87 -22.66
C LEU A 227 -5.67 4.26 -23.64
N THR A 228 -5.80 4.77 -24.87
CA THR A 228 -6.65 4.14 -25.90
C THR A 228 -6.14 2.74 -26.28
N THR A 229 -4.86 2.46 -26.03
CA THR A 229 -4.22 1.17 -26.30
C THR A 229 -4.21 0.23 -25.09
N LEU A 230 -4.88 0.58 -23.98
CA LEU A 230 -4.86 -0.20 -22.74
C LEU A 230 -5.33 -1.65 -22.96
N GLU A 231 -6.34 -1.89 -23.79
CA GLU A 231 -6.79 -3.25 -24.13
C GLU A 231 -5.74 -4.10 -24.84
N SER A 232 -4.74 -3.49 -25.49
CA SER A 232 -3.68 -4.24 -26.19
C SER A 232 -2.62 -4.81 -25.26
N GLY A 233 -2.59 -4.40 -23.98
CA GLY A 233 -1.53 -4.74 -23.03
C GLY A 233 -0.23 -3.94 -23.21
N SER A 234 -0.16 -3.06 -24.21
CA SER A 234 0.97 -2.18 -24.50
C SER A 234 0.52 -0.72 -24.54
N VAL A 235 1.19 0.14 -23.78
CA VAL A 235 0.81 1.53 -23.57
C VAL A 235 2.01 2.43 -23.87
N PRO A 236 1.95 3.31 -24.89
CA PRO A 236 3.04 4.22 -25.18
C PRO A 236 3.06 5.38 -24.15
N LEU A 237 4.26 5.68 -23.65
CA LEU A 237 4.54 6.86 -22.85
C LEU A 237 5.46 7.78 -23.62
N LYS A 238 5.10 9.06 -23.72
CA LYS A 238 5.95 10.13 -24.24
C LYS A 238 6.49 10.96 -23.08
N ASN A 239 7.80 11.00 -22.92
CA ASN A 239 8.47 11.91 -22.00
C ASN A 239 8.68 13.24 -22.72
N ILE A 240 7.79 14.20 -22.46
CA ILE A 240 7.77 15.51 -23.10
C ILE A 240 9.02 16.33 -22.75
N THR A 241 9.54 16.19 -21.53
CA THR A 241 10.74 16.90 -21.09
C THR A 241 11.97 16.51 -21.92
N LYS A 242 12.07 15.23 -22.30
CA LYS A 242 13.26 14.68 -22.96
C LYS A 242 13.05 14.36 -24.44
N GLY A 243 11.82 14.43 -24.94
CA GLY A 243 11.47 14.06 -26.31
C GLY A 243 11.64 12.58 -26.62
N THR A 244 11.59 11.71 -25.60
CA THR A 244 11.75 10.26 -25.75
C THR A 244 10.42 9.53 -25.63
N GLU A 245 10.32 8.37 -26.28
CA GLU A 245 9.18 7.47 -26.13
C GLU A 245 9.61 6.19 -25.42
N ILE A 246 8.78 5.74 -24.48
CA ILE A 246 9.01 4.57 -23.64
C ILE A 246 7.81 3.65 -23.80
N LYS A 247 8.07 2.36 -24.01
CA LYS A 247 7.02 1.35 -24.09
C LYS A 247 6.70 0.82 -22.71
N LEU A 248 5.45 1.00 -22.28
CA LEU A 248 4.92 0.41 -21.06
C LEU A 248 4.02 -0.79 -21.39
N VAL A 249 3.86 -1.69 -20.43
CA VAL A 249 3.01 -2.87 -20.52
C VAL A 249 2.28 -3.13 -19.21
N HIS A 250 1.26 -3.98 -19.23
CA HIS A 250 0.61 -4.50 -18.03
C HIS A 250 0.09 -5.92 -18.25
N SER A 251 -0.26 -6.60 -17.14
CA SER A 251 -0.85 -7.94 -17.15
C SER A 251 -2.32 -7.95 -16.68
N LEU A 252 -2.99 -6.81 -16.71
CA LEU A 252 -4.39 -6.67 -16.30
C LEU A 252 -5.33 -7.52 -17.17
N SER A 253 -6.28 -8.16 -16.52
CA SER A 253 -7.41 -8.84 -17.17
C SER A 253 -8.42 -7.84 -17.75
N GLU A 254 -9.28 -8.31 -18.66
CA GLU A 254 -10.38 -7.50 -19.23
C GLU A 254 -11.28 -6.89 -18.15
N THR A 255 -11.55 -7.64 -17.07
CA THR A 255 -12.36 -7.15 -15.95
C THR A 255 -11.64 -6.04 -15.18
N GLU A 256 -10.33 -6.15 -14.96
CA GLU A 256 -9.55 -5.12 -14.29
C GLU A 256 -9.45 -3.85 -15.15
N ILE A 257 -9.32 -3.99 -16.47
CA ILE A 257 -9.35 -2.88 -17.42
C ILE A 257 -10.72 -2.17 -17.36
N ALA A 258 -11.83 -2.93 -17.38
CA ALA A 258 -13.17 -2.35 -17.25
C ALA A 258 -13.37 -1.61 -15.91
N VAL A 259 -12.81 -2.14 -14.82
CA VAL A 259 -12.81 -1.49 -13.50
C VAL A 259 -12.02 -0.17 -13.55
N LEU A 260 -10.83 -0.15 -14.15
CA LEU A 260 -10.04 1.07 -14.33
C LEU A 260 -10.80 2.11 -15.13
N LYS A 261 -11.39 1.73 -16.28
CA LYS A 261 -12.15 2.64 -17.14
C LYS A 261 -13.33 3.29 -16.45
N ALA A 262 -14.00 2.57 -15.55
CA ALA A 262 -15.08 3.11 -14.74
C ALA A 262 -14.61 4.11 -13.66
N GLY A 263 -13.30 4.24 -13.42
CA GLY A 263 -12.72 5.07 -12.35
C GLY A 263 -12.42 4.30 -11.06
N GLY A 264 -12.58 2.97 -11.06
CA GLY A 264 -12.35 2.10 -9.92
C GLY A 264 -13.52 1.16 -9.63
N LYS A 265 -13.34 0.31 -8.62
CA LYS A 265 -14.25 -0.82 -8.33
C LYS A 265 -15.63 -0.35 -7.86
N LEU A 266 -15.68 0.70 -7.04
CA LEU A 266 -16.94 1.25 -6.54
C LEU A 266 -17.78 1.87 -7.67
N PRO A 267 -17.25 2.78 -8.52
CA PRO A 267 -17.96 3.26 -9.71
C PRO A 267 -18.44 2.13 -10.63
N PHE A 268 -17.57 1.13 -10.90
CA PHE A 268 -17.90 -0.02 -11.75
C PHE A 268 -19.10 -0.82 -11.22
N ILE A 269 -19.13 -1.10 -9.91
CA ILE A 269 -20.24 -1.80 -9.27
C ILE A 269 -21.50 -0.94 -9.32
N LYS A 270 -21.40 0.36 -9.02
CA LYS A 270 -22.54 1.28 -9.07
C LYS A 270 -23.18 1.31 -10.47
N GLN A 271 -22.37 1.37 -11.54
CA GLN A 271 -22.86 1.32 -12.92
C GLN A 271 -23.59 0.01 -13.23
N LYS A 272 -23.13 -1.13 -12.71
CA LYS A 272 -23.80 -2.44 -12.89
C LYS A 272 -25.16 -2.57 -12.19
N HIS A 273 -25.38 -1.80 -11.13
CA HIS A 273 -26.63 -1.84 -10.34
C HIS A 273 -27.53 -0.62 -10.56
N SER A 274 -27.11 0.34 -11.39
CA SER A 274 -27.93 1.50 -11.79
C SER A 274 -28.71 1.24 -13.08
N ASN A 275 -28.50 0.08 -13.71
CA ASN A 275 -29.31 -0.49 -14.79
C ASN A 275 -30.21 -1.59 -14.23
#